data_AF-A0A7J3ZCZ9-F1
#
_entry.id   AF-A0A7J3ZCZ9-F1
#
_cell.length_a   1.000
_cell.length_b   1.000
_cell.length_c   1.000
_cell.angle_alpha   90.00
_cell.angle_beta   90.00
_cell.angle_gamma   90.00
#
_symmetry.space_group_name_H-M   'P 1'
#
loop_
_entity.id
_entity.type
_entity.pdbx_description
1 polymer ?
#
loop_
_entity_poly.entity_id
_entity_poly.type
_entity_poly.pdbx_seq_one_letter_code
_entity_poly.pdbx_strand_id
1 'polypeptide(L)'
;MVSVLKKPVFVKLPPTFDVIRLVEYSISSGAKGVTLINTARAMVIDIEDLKPIPSFVGGGLFGKCIYPIALRIIYDVYREFSYIDIIGMGG
;
A
#
# COMPACT_ATOMS: atom_id res chain seq x y z
N MET A 1 -6.07 -5.48 21.48
CA MET A 1 -4.72 -6.06 21.70
C MET A 1 -3.85 -5.02 22.38
N VAL A 2 -2.97 -5.43 23.30
CA VAL A 2 -1.94 -4.53 23.87
C VAL A 2 -0.67 -4.73 23.05
N SER A 3 -0.19 -3.68 22.40
CA SER A 3 1.08 -3.70 21.65
C SER A 3 2.22 -4.16 22.57
N VAL A 4 3.01 -5.15 22.14
CA VAL A 4 4.24 -5.57 22.85
C VAL A 4 5.34 -4.51 22.77
N LEU A 5 5.16 -3.49 21.92
CA LEU A 5 6.08 -2.38 21.71
C LEU A 5 5.55 -1.11 22.38
N LYS A 6 6.47 -0.33 22.98
CA LYS A 6 6.20 1.01 23.53
C LYS A 6 6.13 2.10 22.44
N LYS A 7 6.68 1.83 21.25
CA LYS A 7 6.68 2.76 20.11
C LYS A 7 5.42 2.56 19.27
N PRO A 8 4.86 3.63 18.65
CA PRO A 8 3.70 3.49 17.76
C PRO A 8 4.05 2.63 16.55
N VAL A 9 3.12 1.77 16.14
CA VAL A 9 3.26 0.88 14.98
C VAL A 9 2.36 1.37 13.86
N PHE A 10 2.93 1.54 12.67
CA PHE A 10 2.20 1.88 11.45
C PHE A 10 2.28 0.72 10.46
N VAL A 11 1.15 0.33 9.87
CA VAL A 11 1.10 -0.76 8.90
C VAL A 11 1.22 -0.21 7.48
N LYS A 12 2.16 -0.74 6.68
CA LYS A 12 2.34 -0.35 5.27
C LYS A 12 1.53 -1.25 4.36
N LEU A 13 0.48 -0.72 3.76
CA LEU A 13 -0.47 -1.50 2.97
C LEU A 13 -0.21 -1.34 1.45
N PRO A 14 -0.37 -2.42 0.66
CA PRO A 14 -0.28 -2.35 -0.80
C PRO A 14 -1.53 -1.71 -1.42
N PRO A 15 -1.45 -1.26 -2.68
CA PRO A 15 -2.64 -0.87 -3.42
C PRO A 15 -3.49 -2.12 -3.71
N THR A 16 -4.71 -2.14 -3.18
CA THR A 16 -5.67 -3.24 -3.37
C THR A 16 -7.09 -2.69 -3.31
N PHE A 17 -8.03 -3.40 -3.94
CA PHE A 17 -9.46 -3.05 -3.91
C PHE A 17 -10.05 -3.14 -2.50
N ASP A 18 -9.51 -4.03 -1.65
CA ASP A 18 -9.96 -4.24 -0.26
C ASP A 18 -9.22 -3.37 0.77
N VAL A 19 -8.63 -2.24 0.35
CA VAL A 19 -7.75 -1.43 1.22
C VAL A 19 -8.46 -0.94 2.48
N ILE A 20 -9.74 -0.59 2.38
CA ILE A 20 -10.59 -0.20 3.50
C ILE A 20 -10.62 -1.27 4.59
N ARG A 21 -10.91 -2.52 4.19
CA ARG A 21 -10.97 -3.66 5.09
C ARG A 21 -9.63 -3.95 5.74
N LEU A 22 -8.53 -3.78 4.99
CA LEU A 22 -7.18 -3.93 5.55
C LEU A 22 -6.82 -2.82 6.56
N VAL A 23 -7.26 -1.59 6.32
CA VAL A 23 -7.10 -0.48 7.27
C VAL A 23 -7.88 -0.77 8.55
N GLU A 24 -9.15 -1.17 8.43
CA GLU A 24 -9.98 -1.55 9.57
C GLU A 24 -9.31 -2.64 10.42
N TYR A 25 -8.85 -3.73 9.78
CA TYR A 25 -8.14 -4.80 10.49
C TYR A 25 -6.82 -4.33 11.12
N SER A 26 -6.09 -3.44 10.46
CA SER A 26 -4.83 -2.91 11.00
C SER A 26 -5.09 -2.13 12.29
N ILE A 27 -6.11 -1.27 12.30
CA ILE A 27 -6.48 -0.45 13.45
C ILE A 27 -7.08 -1.31 14.56
N SER A 28 -7.98 -2.25 14.25
CA SER A 28 -8.57 -3.16 15.24
C SER A 28 -7.52 -4.07 15.90
N SER A 29 -6.42 -4.35 15.19
CA SER A 29 -5.27 -5.12 15.70
C SER A 29 -4.30 -4.28 16.55
N GLY A 30 -4.55 -2.98 16.73
CA GLY A 30 -3.78 -2.10 17.59
C GLY A 30 -2.70 -1.28 16.89
N ALA A 31 -2.73 -1.17 15.56
CA ALA A 31 -1.89 -0.20 14.85
C ALA A 31 -2.29 1.24 15.23
N LYS A 32 -1.30 2.13 15.33
CA LYS A 32 -1.53 3.57 15.55
C LYS A 32 -2.08 4.26 14.31
N GLY A 33 -1.71 3.76 13.13
CA GLY A 33 -2.08 4.32 11.85
C GLY A 33 -1.57 3.46 10.69
N VAL A 34 -1.68 3.99 9.47
CA VAL A 34 -1.29 3.30 8.25
C VAL A 34 -0.36 4.15 7.38
N THR A 35 0.46 3.48 6.58
CA THR A 35 1.21 4.12 5.49
C THR A 35 0.70 3.57 4.16
N LEU A 36 0.38 4.48 3.24
CA LEU A 36 -0.32 4.17 1.99
C LEU A 36 0.36 4.91 0.84
N ILE A 37 0.79 4.28 -0.25
CA ILE A 37 0.70 2.86 -0.61
C ILE A 37 2.09 2.23 -0.74
N ASN A 38 2.17 0.90 -0.66
CA ASN A 38 3.30 0.17 -1.19
C ASN A 38 3.30 0.21 -2.74
N THR A 39 4.28 -0.42 -3.37
CA THR A 39 4.36 -0.50 -4.84
C THR A 39 3.18 -1.27 -5.43
N ALA A 40 2.78 -0.92 -6.65
CA ALA A 40 1.82 -1.71 -7.41
C ALA A 40 2.52 -2.91 -8.04
N ARG A 41 1.89 -4.08 -8.09
CA ARG A 41 2.51 -5.24 -8.77
C ARG A 41 2.51 -5.00 -10.27
N ALA A 42 3.66 -5.16 -10.90
CA ALA A 42 3.82 -5.06 -12.34
C ALA A 42 4.84 -6.07 -12.85
N MET A 43 4.84 -6.28 -14.16
CA MET A 43 5.83 -7.09 -14.86
C MET A 43 6.09 -6.48 -16.24
N VAL A 44 7.24 -6.82 -16.79
CA VAL A 44 7.56 -6.53 -18.19
C VAL A 44 8.03 -7.84 -18.82
N ILE A 45 7.47 -8.18 -19.98
CA ILE A 45 7.84 -9.33 -20.78
C ILE A 45 8.70 -8.83 -21.95
N ASP A 46 9.85 -9.48 -22.16
CA ASP A 46 10.53 -9.41 -23.44
C ASP A 46 9.69 -10.16 -24.48
N ILE A 47 9.26 -9.46 -25.53
CA ILE A 47 8.35 -9.99 -26.54
C ILE A 47 9.05 -10.93 -27.54
N GLU A 48 10.37 -10.85 -27.68
CA GLU A 48 11.16 -11.71 -28.55
C GLU A 48 11.41 -13.05 -27.86
N ASP A 49 11.80 -13.00 -26.59
CA ASP A 49 12.13 -14.19 -25.78
C ASP A 49 10.92 -14.81 -25.04
N LEU A 50 9.78 -14.11 -25.03
CA LEU A 50 8.56 -14.46 -24.28
C LEU A 50 8.81 -14.72 -22.79
N LYS A 51 9.76 -14.00 -22.20
CA LYS A 51 10.21 -14.18 -20.81
C LYS A 51 10.10 -12.88 -20.02
N PRO A 52 9.89 -12.94 -18.69
CA PRO A 52 10.00 -11.76 -17.84
C PRO A 52 11.39 -11.15 -17.91
N ILE A 53 11.45 -9.83 -18.06
CA ILE A 53 12.73 -9.09 -18.01
C ILE A 53 13.34 -9.19 -16.61
N PRO A 54 12.60 -8.94 -15.51
CA PRO A 54 13.11 -9.21 -14.17
C PRO A 54 13.12 -10.72 -13.89
N SER A 55 14.24 -11.23 -13.38
CA SER A 55 14.41 -12.65 -13.04
C SER A 55 13.41 -13.20 -12.03
N PHE A 56 12.76 -12.34 -11.24
CA PHE A 56 11.74 -12.69 -10.24
C PHE A 56 10.30 -12.64 -10.77
N VAL A 57 10.09 -12.69 -12.09
CA VAL A 57 8.78 -12.75 -12.79
C VAL A 57 7.88 -11.52 -12.62
N GLY A 58 7.99 -10.80 -11.51
CA GLY A 58 7.30 -9.54 -11.25
C GLY A 58 8.07 -8.65 -10.28
N GLY A 59 7.68 -7.38 -10.23
CA GLY A 59 8.28 -6.37 -9.37
C GLY A 59 7.27 -5.32 -8.91
N GLY A 60 7.78 -4.34 -8.18
CA GLY A 60 7.01 -3.17 -7.79
C GLY A 60 7.11 -2.07 -8.84
N LEU A 61 5.97 -1.57 -9.32
CA LEU A 61 5.85 -0.30 -10.03
C LEU A 61 5.73 0.83 -9.01
N PHE A 62 6.56 1.85 -9.18
CA PHE A 62 6.62 3.04 -8.32
C PHE A 62 7.02 4.27 -9.14
N GLY A 63 6.98 5.45 -8.49
CA GLY A 63 7.22 6.74 -9.12
C GLY A 63 5.93 7.41 -9.58
N LYS A 64 6.04 8.50 -10.34
CA LYS A 64 4.90 9.36 -10.74
C LYS A 64 3.77 8.60 -11.44
N CYS A 65 4.08 7.48 -12.11
CA CYS A 65 3.09 6.65 -12.79
C CYS A 65 2.04 6.04 -11.86
N ILE A 66 2.34 5.87 -10.56
CA ILE A 66 1.37 5.34 -9.57
C ILE A 66 0.68 6.44 -8.76
N TYR A 67 0.99 7.73 -8.97
CA TYR A 67 0.40 8.84 -8.21
C TYR A 67 -1.14 8.84 -8.23
N PRO A 68 -1.82 8.68 -9.38
CA PRO A 68 -3.28 8.71 -9.39
C PRO A 68 -3.90 7.55 -8.58
N ILE A 69 -3.24 6.39 -8.55
CA ILE A 69 -3.67 5.23 -7.76
C ILE A 69 -3.47 5.51 -6.27
N ALA A 70 -2.30 6.02 -5.89
CA ALA A 70 -1.98 6.38 -4.51
C ALA A 70 -2.95 7.43 -3.98
N LEU A 71 -3.15 8.53 -4.72
CA LEU A 71 -4.04 9.62 -4.33
C LEU A 71 -5.48 9.14 -4.14
N ARG A 72 -6.00 8.33 -5.07
CA ARG A 72 -7.35 7.77 -4.97
C ARG A 72 -7.52 6.93 -3.70
N ILE A 73 -6.58 6.03 -3.42
CA ILE A 73 -6.63 5.16 -2.24
C ILE A 73 -6.53 5.97 -0.95
N ILE A 74 -5.58 6.91 -0.88
CA ILE A 74 -5.39 7.77 0.29
C ILE A 74 -6.66 8.59 0.55
N TYR A 75 -7.28 9.13 -0.50
CA TYR A 75 -8.52 9.90 -0.41
C TYR A 75 -9.68 9.04 0.13
N ASP A 76 -9.87 7.83 -0.41
CA ASP A 76 -10.93 6.92 0.03
C ASP A 76 -10.73 6.50 1.50
N VAL A 77 -9.49 6.16 1.89
CA VAL A 77 -9.17 5.80 3.29
C VAL A 77 -9.36 6.99 4.22
N TYR A 78 -8.90 8.19 3.85
CA TYR A 78 -9.08 9.38 4.67
C TYR A 78 -10.56 9.71 4.90
N ARG A 79 -11.40 9.51 3.88
CA ARG A 79 -12.84 9.73 3.99
C ARG A 79 -13.53 8.79 4.97
N GLU A 80 -13.09 7.54 5.06
CA GLU A 80 -13.72 6.54 5.94
C GLU A 80 -13.10 6.51 7.34
N PHE A 81 -11.80 6.80 7.44
CA PHE A 81 -11.02 6.72 8.67
C PHE A 81 -10.37 8.06 9.02
N SER A 82 -11.13 9.16 8.96
CA SER A 82 -10.60 10.52 9.20
C SER A 82 -10.01 10.73 10.61
N TYR A 83 -10.20 9.78 11.51
CA TYR A 83 -9.73 9.79 12.90
C TYR A 83 -8.39 9.05 13.12
N ILE A 84 -7.81 8.40 12.10
CA ILE A 84 -6.53 7.69 12.21
C ILE A 84 -5.39 8.48 11.55
N ASP A 85 -4.15 8.19 11.98
CA ASP A 85 -2.96 8.77 11.35
C ASP A 85 -2.65 8.06 10.02
N ILE A 86 -2.59 8.83 8.91
CA ILE A 86 -2.29 8.33 7.57
C ILE A 86 -1.01 8.98 7.05
N ILE A 87 -0.04 8.16 6.65
CA ILE A 87 1.17 8.61 5.95
C ILE A 87 1.04 8.26 4.46
N GLY A 88 0.73 9.25 3.64
CA GLY A 88 0.58 9.14 2.20
C GLY A 88 1.93 9.14 1.45
N MET A 89 2.10 8.25 0.48
CA MET A 89 3.24 8.15 -0.42
C MET A 89 2.87 7.46 -1.73
N GLY A 90 3.61 7.77 -2.79
CA GLY A 90 3.47 7.14 -4.10
C GLY A 90 3.37 8.19 -5.20
N GLY A 91 4.48 8.41 -5.90
CA GLY A 91 4.57 9.30 -7.06
C GLY A 91 4.50 10.77 -6.71
#